data_AF-A0A672YVW3-F1
#
_entry.id   AF-A0A672YVW3-F1
#
_cell.length_a   1.000
_cell.length_b   1.000
_cell.length_c   1.000
_cell.angle_alpha   90.00
_cell.angle_beta   90.00
_cell.angle_gamma   90.00
#
_symmetry.space_group_name_H-M   'P 1'
#
loop_
_entity.id
_entity.type
_entity.pdbx_description
1 polymer ?
#
loop_
_entity_poly.entity_id
_entity_poly.type
_entity_poly.pdbx_seq_one_letter_code
_entity_poly.pdbx_strand_id
1 'polypeptide(L)'
;MSVSRRCLCCVKYLMFIFNLIFWLGGCGLFGVGVWLSFTQAEFSSLPLSFPSLSAANLLLVAGGITMVTGFLGCLGALKEQRCLLFMFFVILLLLVLTEVALALVLHIFHDKFKCCGVTNKTDWYEVLNGTLPSSCCSVGADPCVDGWSEVSFPDYKCFETTFLSKSVTQIHNYL
;
A
#
# COMPACT_ATOMS: atom_id res chain seq x y z
N MET A 1 -45.25 -7.17 13.21
CA MET A 1 -44.11 -6.23 13.15
C MET A 1 -42.81 -6.78 13.80
N SER A 2 -42.65 -8.09 13.99
CA SER A 2 -41.45 -8.69 14.62
C SER A 2 -40.24 -8.81 13.68
N VAL A 3 -40.46 -8.83 12.36
CA VAL A 3 -39.40 -8.98 11.34
C VAL A 3 -38.46 -7.78 11.31
N SER A 4 -38.98 -6.54 11.36
CA SER A 4 -38.14 -5.33 11.34
C SER A 4 -37.23 -5.20 12.57
N ARG A 5 -37.68 -5.63 13.77
CA ARG A 5 -36.84 -5.58 14.98
C ARG A 5 -35.67 -6.57 14.95
N ARG A 6 -35.88 -7.78 14.43
CA ARG A 6 -34.80 -8.78 14.28
C ARG A 6 -33.77 -8.33 13.25
N CYS A 7 -34.21 -7.79 12.12
CA CYS A 7 -33.31 -7.28 11.07
C CYS A 7 -32.44 -6.10 11.57
N LEU A 8 -33.02 -5.14 12.32
CA LEU A 8 -32.23 -4.05 12.91
C LEU A 8 -31.18 -4.55 13.92
N CYS A 9 -31.49 -5.60 14.69
CA CYS A 9 -30.51 -6.22 15.59
C CYS A 9 -29.36 -6.87 14.82
N CYS A 10 -29.67 -7.61 13.75
CA CYS A 10 -28.65 -8.23 12.90
C CYS A 10 -27.74 -7.17 12.27
N VAL A 11 -28.30 -6.09 11.73
CA VAL A 11 -27.52 -5.01 11.10
C VAL A 11 -26.63 -4.29 12.12
N LYS A 12 -27.15 -4.00 13.33
CA LYS A 12 -26.34 -3.40 14.42
C LYS A 12 -25.17 -4.30 14.82
N TYR A 13 -25.42 -5.60 14.95
CA TYR A 13 -24.41 -6.57 15.36
C TYR A 13 -23.35 -6.78 14.27
N LEU A 14 -23.76 -6.89 13.01
CA LEU A 14 -22.84 -6.94 11.86
C LEU A 14 -21.98 -5.67 11.80
N MET A 15 -22.58 -4.49 11.95
CA MET A 15 -21.85 -3.23 11.96
C MET A 15 -20.80 -3.18 13.07
N PHE A 16 -21.12 -3.67 14.27
CA PHE A 16 -20.17 -3.74 15.38
C PHE A 16 -19.01 -4.71 15.09
N ILE A 17 -19.30 -5.91 14.60
CA ILE A 17 -18.27 -6.91 14.28
C ILE A 17 -17.33 -6.43 13.18
N PHE A 18 -17.85 -5.87 12.09
CA PHE A 18 -17.02 -5.37 11.00
C PHE A 18 -16.09 -4.24 11.47
N ASN A 19 -16.59 -3.29 12.27
CA ASN A 19 -15.76 -2.23 12.84
C ASN A 19 -14.70 -2.75 13.81
N LEU A 20 -15.01 -3.80 14.59
CA LEU A 20 -14.03 -4.45 15.46
C LEU A 20 -12.89 -5.12 14.67
N ILE A 21 -13.22 -5.78 13.56
CA ILE A 21 -12.21 -6.38 12.67
C ILE A 21 -11.32 -5.30 12.06
N PHE A 22 -11.88 -4.19 11.57
CA PHE A 22 -11.10 -3.07 11.06
C PHE A 22 -10.21 -2.43 12.13
N TRP A 23 -10.70 -2.31 13.35
CA TRP A 23 -9.90 -1.80 14.47
C TRP A 23 -8.71 -2.72 14.78
N LEU A 24 -8.94 -4.03 14.89
CA LEU A 24 -7.86 -5.01 15.10
C LEU A 24 -6.88 -5.04 13.92
N GLY A 25 -7.37 -4.95 12.69
CA GLY A 25 -6.57 -4.83 11.49
C GLY A 25 -5.70 -3.57 11.49
N GLY A 26 -6.26 -2.42 11.89
CA GLY A 26 -5.53 -1.16 12.03
C GLY A 26 -4.43 -1.23 13.08
N CYS A 27 -4.70 -1.84 14.23
CA CYS A 27 -3.68 -2.10 15.26
C CYS A 27 -2.54 -3.00 14.71
N GLY A 28 -2.87 -4.03 13.94
CA GLY A 28 -1.89 -4.89 13.29
C GLY A 28 -1.03 -4.14 12.28
N LEU A 29 -1.66 -3.36 11.39
CA LEU A 29 -0.98 -2.57 10.37
C LEU A 29 -0.07 -1.49 10.99
N PHE A 30 -0.54 -0.83 12.04
CA PHE A 30 0.24 0.13 12.82
C PHE A 30 1.44 -0.55 13.49
N GLY A 31 1.23 -1.73 14.10
CA GLY A 31 2.31 -2.52 14.70
C GLY A 31 3.40 -2.92 13.69
N VAL A 32 3.01 -3.35 12.49
CA VAL A 32 3.95 -3.63 11.40
C VAL A 32 4.70 -2.36 10.96
N GLY A 33 4.00 -1.22 10.85
CA GLY A 33 4.63 0.07 10.55
C GLY A 33 5.68 0.48 11.60
N VAL A 34 5.38 0.30 12.88
CA VAL A 34 6.32 0.55 13.98
C VAL A 34 7.53 -0.38 13.88
N TRP A 35 7.30 -1.68 13.69
CA TRP A 35 8.37 -2.68 13.54
C TRP A 35 9.33 -2.30 12.41
N LEU A 36 8.78 -1.97 11.23
CA LEU A 36 9.57 -1.56 10.06
C LEU A 36 10.33 -0.25 10.30
N SER A 37 9.75 0.69 11.05
CA SER A 37 10.41 1.97 11.37
C SER A 37 11.66 1.75 12.22
N PHE A 38 11.60 0.84 13.19
CA PHE A 38 12.77 0.48 14.00
C PHE A 38 13.83 -0.28 13.19
N THR A 39 13.42 -1.22 12.33
CA THR A 39 14.38 -1.94 11.46
C THR A 39 15.08 -0.99 10.49
N GLN A 40 14.39 0.04 9.98
CA GLN A 40 14.97 1.00 9.02
C GLN A 40 15.95 1.98 9.67
N ALA A 41 15.78 2.31 10.96
CA ALA A 41 16.65 3.21 11.71
C ALA A 41 18.08 2.65 11.89
N GLU A 42 18.25 1.34 11.88
CA GLU A 42 19.55 0.66 11.97
C GLU A 42 20.32 0.68 10.64
N PHE A 43 19.66 0.98 9.51
CA PHE A 43 20.25 1.05 8.16
C PHE A 43 20.26 2.48 7.62
N SER A 44 20.98 3.36 8.31
CA SER A 44 21.26 4.74 7.88
C SER A 44 21.66 4.81 6.39
N SER A 45 21.03 5.72 5.65
CA SER A 45 21.27 6.10 4.23
C SER A 45 20.55 5.29 3.15
N LEU A 46 19.22 5.48 3.04
CA LEU A 46 18.55 5.44 1.75
C LEU A 46 18.15 6.88 1.39
N PRO A 47 18.84 7.53 0.44
CA PRO A 47 18.44 8.84 -0.05
C PRO A 47 17.24 8.62 -0.98
N LEU A 48 16.04 8.58 -0.40
CA LEU A 48 14.89 9.06 -1.16
C LEU A 48 14.90 10.57 -1.03
N SER A 49 14.82 11.23 -2.16
CA SER A 49 14.70 12.67 -2.36
C SER A 49 13.48 13.27 -1.62
N PHE A 50 12.67 12.45 -0.92
CA PHE A 50 11.61 12.84 0.00
C PHE A 50 11.55 11.91 1.24
N PRO A 51 12.17 12.27 2.38
CA PRO A 51 12.19 11.44 3.60
C PRO A 51 10.82 11.20 4.26
N SER A 52 9.74 11.84 3.78
CA SER A 52 8.40 11.69 4.38
C SER A 52 7.58 10.52 3.83
N LEU A 53 7.97 9.90 2.70
CA LEU A 53 7.16 8.92 1.95
C LEU A 53 7.73 7.47 2.00
N SER A 54 8.40 7.09 3.09
CA SER A 54 8.80 5.69 3.31
C SER A 54 7.58 4.78 3.49
N ALA A 55 7.65 3.54 3.01
CA ALA A 55 6.60 2.53 3.17
C ALA A 55 6.21 2.33 4.65
N ALA A 56 7.18 2.44 5.57
CA ALA A 56 6.94 2.36 7.00
C ALA A 56 6.04 3.52 7.50
N ASN A 57 6.31 4.75 7.06
CA ASN A 57 5.50 5.92 7.40
C ASN A 57 4.08 5.82 6.82
N LEU A 58 3.94 5.31 5.59
CA LEU A 58 2.63 5.08 4.98
C LEU A 58 1.81 4.07 5.78
N LEU A 59 2.42 2.95 6.19
CA LEU A 59 1.78 1.93 7.03
C LEU A 59 1.39 2.46 8.41
N LEU A 60 2.23 3.31 9.03
CA LEU A 60 1.91 3.98 10.28
C LEU A 60 0.72 4.93 10.14
N VAL A 61 0.72 5.79 9.12
CA VAL A 61 -0.35 6.76 8.89
C VAL A 61 -1.66 6.06 8.53
N ALA A 62 -1.63 5.14 7.57
CA ALA A 62 -2.80 4.36 7.17
C ALA A 62 -3.32 3.48 8.31
N GLY A 63 -2.43 2.82 9.06
CA GLY A 63 -2.77 2.03 10.25
C GLY A 63 -3.40 2.88 11.35
N GLY A 64 -2.88 4.08 11.60
CA GLY A 64 -3.43 5.02 12.58
C GLY A 64 -4.82 5.52 12.19
N ILE A 65 -5.01 5.91 10.92
CA ILE A 65 -6.32 6.37 10.42
C ILE A 65 -7.36 5.25 10.51
N THR A 66 -7.01 4.02 10.11
CA THR A 66 -7.91 2.86 10.18
C THR A 66 -8.23 2.46 11.62
N MET A 67 -7.25 2.55 12.55
CA MET A 67 -7.46 2.34 13.98
C MET A 67 -8.44 3.36 14.57
N VAL A 68 -8.23 4.67 14.33
CA VAL A 68 -9.12 5.73 14.85
C VAL A 68 -10.53 5.60 14.26
N THR A 69 -10.62 5.36 12.95
CA THR A 69 -11.91 5.20 12.26
C THR A 69 -12.67 3.98 12.77
N GLY A 70 -11.99 2.84 12.99
CA GLY A 70 -12.59 1.64 13.58
C GLY A 70 -13.10 1.86 15.01
N PHE A 71 -12.32 2.58 15.84
CA PHE A 71 -12.75 2.93 17.20
C PHE A 71 -13.99 3.84 17.20
N LEU A 72 -14.01 4.88 16.36
CA LEU A 72 -15.18 5.75 16.19
C LEU A 72 -16.39 4.97 15.67
N GLY A 73 -16.20 4.01 14.76
CA GLY A 73 -17.25 3.12 14.29
C GLY A 73 -17.85 2.25 15.40
N CYS A 74 -17.00 1.67 16.26
CA CYS A 74 -17.43 0.92 17.44
C CYS A 74 -18.19 1.81 18.44
N LEU A 75 -17.69 3.01 18.73
CA LEU A 75 -18.39 3.97 19.60
C LEU A 75 -19.73 4.43 19.00
N GLY A 76 -19.80 4.60 17.68
CA GLY A 76 -21.03 4.97 16.97
C GLY A 76 -22.09 3.88 17.04
N ALA A 77 -21.67 2.62 16.94
CA ALA A 77 -22.53 1.46 17.14
C ALA A 77 -23.08 1.38 18.57
N LEU A 78 -22.23 1.64 19.58
CA LEU A 78 -22.60 1.55 21.01
C LEU A 78 -23.44 2.72 21.51
N LYS A 79 -23.16 3.94 21.07
CA LYS A 79 -23.81 5.16 21.57
C LYS A 79 -25.16 5.46 20.91
N GLU A 80 -25.52 4.74 19.84
CA GLU A 80 -26.75 4.94 19.05
C GLU A 80 -26.97 6.42 18.65
N GLN A 81 -25.89 7.19 18.53
CA GLN A 81 -25.91 8.61 18.19
C GLN A 81 -25.86 8.77 16.67
N ARG A 82 -26.95 9.32 16.12
CA ARG A 82 -27.10 9.58 14.68
C ARG A 82 -25.94 10.42 14.10
N CYS A 83 -25.49 11.45 14.83
CA CYS A 83 -24.40 12.31 14.36
C CYS A 83 -23.06 11.58 14.27
N LEU A 84 -22.76 10.67 15.21
CA LEU A 84 -21.47 9.96 15.22
C LEU A 84 -21.40 8.93 14.09
N LEU A 85 -22.52 8.27 13.79
CA LEU A 85 -22.65 7.40 12.63
C LEU A 85 -22.56 8.17 11.30
N PHE A 86 -23.13 9.37 11.24
CA PHE A 86 -23.06 10.22 10.05
C PHE A 86 -21.63 10.69 9.79
N MET A 87 -20.92 11.15 10.83
CA MET A 87 -19.51 11.52 10.72
C MET A 87 -18.64 10.34 10.27
N PHE A 88 -18.89 9.14 10.80
CA PHE A 88 -18.20 7.92 10.36
C PHE A 88 -18.44 7.63 8.87
N PHE A 89 -19.68 7.74 8.39
CA PHE A 89 -20.01 7.56 6.98
C PHE A 89 -19.31 8.59 6.08
N VAL A 90 -19.26 9.86 6.51
CA VAL A 90 -18.56 10.93 5.78
C VAL A 90 -17.06 10.66 5.72
N ILE A 91 -16.43 10.25 6.82
CA ILE A 91 -15.00 9.90 6.86
C ILE A 91 -14.71 8.73 5.91
N LEU A 92 -15.52 7.67 5.94
CA LEU A 92 -15.37 6.55 5.01
C LEU A 92 -15.53 6.96 3.55
N LEU A 93 -16.50 7.81 3.25
CA LEU A 93 -16.71 8.32 1.89
C LEU A 93 -15.47 9.08 1.40
N LEU A 94 -14.91 9.94 2.24
CA LEU A 94 -13.68 10.69 1.91
C LEU A 94 -12.48 9.75 1.70
N LEU A 95 -12.31 8.72 2.53
CA LEU A 95 -11.26 7.71 2.35
C LEU A 95 -11.39 6.98 1.01
N VAL A 96 -12.60 6.56 0.64
CA VAL A 96 -12.84 5.90 -0.65
C VAL A 96 -12.54 6.85 -1.81
N LEU A 97 -12.92 8.13 -1.72
CA LEU A 97 -12.60 9.11 -2.75
C LEU A 97 -11.09 9.32 -2.91
N THR A 98 -10.34 9.36 -1.81
CA THR A 98 -8.87 9.47 -1.87
C THR A 98 -8.21 8.22 -2.46
N GLU A 99 -8.69 7.03 -2.11
CA GLU A 99 -8.19 5.76 -2.68
C GLU A 99 -8.47 5.67 -4.19
N VAL A 100 -9.67 6.04 -4.62
CA VAL A 100 -10.02 6.07 -6.06
C VAL A 100 -9.18 7.10 -6.81
N ALA A 101 -8.97 8.29 -6.24
CA ALA A 101 -8.11 9.31 -6.85
C ALA A 101 -6.66 8.80 -6.98
N LEU A 102 -6.11 8.18 -5.93
CA LEU A 102 -4.78 7.58 -5.96
C LEU A 102 -4.67 6.47 -7.02
N ALA A 103 -5.66 5.58 -7.07
CA ALA A 103 -5.71 4.49 -8.05
C ALA A 103 -5.76 5.01 -9.50
N LEU A 104 -6.53 6.07 -9.77
CA LEU A 104 -6.59 6.71 -11.08
C LEU A 104 -5.26 7.34 -11.47
N VAL A 105 -4.62 8.05 -10.52
CA VAL A 105 -3.28 8.63 -10.71
C VAL A 105 -2.29 7.52 -11.05
N LEU A 106 -2.21 6.47 -10.23
CA LEU A 106 -1.33 5.33 -10.47
C LEU A 106 -1.60 4.66 -11.82
N HIS A 107 -2.86 4.52 -12.22
CA HIS A 107 -3.23 3.94 -13.51
C HIS A 107 -2.73 4.79 -14.69
N ILE A 108 -2.87 6.11 -14.63
CA ILE A 108 -2.38 7.03 -15.68
C ILE A 108 -0.86 6.98 -15.79
N PHE A 109 -0.16 6.89 -14.65
CA PHE A 109 1.29 6.82 -14.63
C PHE A 109 1.84 5.40 -14.90
N HIS A 110 0.99 4.37 -14.90
CA HIS A 110 1.40 2.98 -15.10
C HIS A 110 2.26 2.80 -16.37
N ASP A 111 1.87 3.46 -17.46
CA ASP A 111 2.58 3.37 -18.75
C ASP A 111 3.86 4.22 -18.82
N LYS A 112 4.10 5.06 -17.80
CA LYS A 112 5.31 5.89 -17.66
C LYS A 112 6.39 5.22 -16.81
N PHE A 113 6.05 4.18 -16.05
CA PHE A 113 7.01 3.35 -15.32
C PHE A 113 7.67 2.35 -16.27
N LYS A 114 8.54 2.85 -17.15
CA LYS A 114 9.38 2.01 -18.03
C LYS A 114 10.57 1.48 -17.26
N CYS A 115 10.34 0.42 -16.51
CA CYS A 115 11.36 -0.15 -15.64
C CYS A 115 11.80 -1.51 -16.15
N CYS A 116 13.10 -1.75 -16.02
CA CYS A 116 13.71 -2.97 -16.49
C CYS A 116 14.69 -3.50 -15.44
N GLY A 117 14.25 -4.54 -14.73
CA GLY A 117 15.00 -5.11 -13.62
C GLY A 117 14.62 -4.48 -12.28
N VAL A 118 15.13 -5.07 -11.20
CA VAL A 118 14.95 -4.61 -9.82
C VAL A 118 15.93 -3.48 -9.52
N THR A 119 17.18 -3.64 -9.98
CA THR A 119 18.25 -2.66 -9.82
C THR A 119 18.70 -2.10 -11.17
N ASN A 120 18.87 -2.97 -12.16
CA ASN A 120 19.35 -2.60 -13.49
C ASN A 120 18.86 -3.63 -14.53
N LYS A 121 18.88 -3.28 -15.82
CA LYS A 121 18.57 -4.21 -16.92
C LYS A 121 19.43 -5.47 -16.88
N THR A 122 20.63 -5.41 -16.30
CA THR A 122 21.54 -6.55 -16.14
C THR A 122 20.95 -7.70 -15.32
N ASP A 123 19.98 -7.44 -14.43
CA ASP A 123 19.29 -8.47 -13.64
C ASP A 123 18.69 -9.57 -14.54
N TRP A 124 18.27 -9.21 -15.75
CA TRP A 124 17.71 -10.15 -16.72
C TRP A 124 18.77 -10.89 -17.53
N TYR A 125 19.98 -10.33 -17.71
CA TYR A 125 21.03 -10.96 -18.52
C TYR A 125 21.49 -12.28 -17.91
N GLU A 126 21.59 -12.35 -16.58
CA GLU A 126 21.94 -13.58 -15.86
C GLU A 126 20.85 -14.66 -15.97
N VAL A 127 19.57 -14.27 -16.02
CA VAL A 127 18.44 -15.20 -16.06
C VAL A 127 18.10 -15.66 -17.49
N LEU A 128 18.20 -14.78 -18.48
CA LEU A 128 17.78 -15.01 -19.87
C LEU A 128 18.96 -15.15 -20.85
N ASN A 129 20.16 -15.50 -20.37
CA ASN A 129 21.36 -15.72 -21.20
C ASN A 129 21.60 -14.59 -22.21
N GLY A 130 21.53 -13.35 -21.72
CA GLY A 130 21.82 -12.15 -22.51
C GLY A 130 20.67 -11.58 -23.35
N THR A 131 19.42 -12.02 -23.11
CA THR A 131 18.22 -11.44 -23.74
C THR A 131 17.36 -10.69 -22.73
N LEU A 132 16.54 -9.74 -23.20
CA LEU A 132 15.66 -8.92 -22.38
C LEU A 132 14.18 -9.24 -22.66
N PRO A 133 13.29 -9.21 -21.64
CA PRO A 133 11.86 -9.37 -21.85
C PRO A 133 11.28 -8.23 -22.69
N SER A 134 10.28 -8.52 -23.51
CA SER A 134 9.65 -7.56 -24.44
C SER A 134 9.09 -6.31 -23.76
N SER A 135 8.70 -6.41 -22.48
CA SER A 135 8.28 -5.27 -21.64
C SER A 135 9.39 -4.26 -21.36
N CYS A 136 10.66 -4.67 -21.48
CA CYS A 136 11.84 -3.82 -21.30
C CYS A 136 12.36 -3.22 -22.63
N CYS A 137 11.79 -3.64 -23.77
CA CYS A 137 12.28 -3.27 -25.08
C CYS A 137 11.56 -2.03 -25.64
N SER A 138 12.33 -1.11 -26.24
CA SER A 138 11.77 -0.05 -27.06
C SER A 138 11.11 -0.65 -28.31
N VAL A 139 9.90 -0.21 -28.64
CA VAL A 139 9.17 -0.69 -29.84
C VAL A 139 10.06 -0.52 -31.08
N GLY A 140 10.46 -1.63 -31.70
CA GLY A 140 11.24 -1.66 -32.95
C GLY A 140 12.65 -2.25 -32.88
N ALA A 141 13.09 -2.84 -31.76
CA ALA A 141 14.38 -3.51 -31.65
C ALA A 141 14.24 -5.04 -31.58
N ASP A 142 14.37 -5.73 -32.73
CA ASP A 142 14.51 -7.18 -32.79
C ASP A 142 15.87 -7.53 -33.45
N PRO A 143 16.78 -8.26 -32.77
CA PRO A 143 16.68 -8.75 -31.40
C PRO A 143 16.82 -7.63 -30.36
N CYS A 144 16.07 -7.72 -29.26
CA CYS A 144 16.14 -6.77 -28.17
C CYS A 144 17.39 -6.98 -27.32
N VAL A 145 18.49 -6.35 -27.75
CA VAL A 145 19.78 -6.35 -27.05
C VAL A 145 19.94 -5.10 -26.17
N ASP A 146 19.17 -4.05 -26.46
CA ASP A 146 19.17 -2.77 -25.76
C ASP A 146 17.75 -2.40 -25.30
N GLY A 147 17.51 -2.52 -23.99
CA GLY A 147 16.30 -2.01 -23.34
C GLY A 147 16.24 -0.49 -23.31
N TRP A 148 15.08 0.08 -22.91
CA TRP A 148 14.91 1.53 -22.80
C TRP A 148 16.10 2.17 -22.05
N SER A 149 16.79 3.12 -22.68
CA SER A 149 17.73 4.01 -21.98
C SER A 149 16.93 4.69 -20.88
N GLU A 150 17.34 4.49 -19.62
CA GLU A 150 16.69 5.05 -18.43
C GLU A 150 16.17 6.44 -18.77
N VAL A 151 14.84 6.59 -18.83
CA VAL A 151 14.29 7.91 -19.12
C VAL A 151 14.70 8.76 -17.93
N SER A 152 15.58 9.74 -18.18
CA SER A 152 16.02 10.73 -17.22
C SER A 152 14.84 11.64 -16.87
N PHE A 153 13.86 11.11 -16.16
CA PHE A 153 12.99 11.89 -15.30
C PHE A 153 13.66 11.91 -13.93
N PRO A 154 13.81 13.08 -13.30
CA PRO A 154 14.37 13.14 -11.96
C PRO A 154 13.46 12.34 -11.00
N ASP A 155 14.06 11.40 -10.29
CA ASP A 155 13.64 10.89 -8.97
C ASP A 155 12.54 9.80 -8.80
N TYR A 156 11.93 9.21 -9.85
CA TYR A 156 11.06 8.04 -9.64
C TYR A 156 11.73 6.73 -10.11
N LYS A 157 12.40 6.04 -9.20
CA LYS A 157 12.74 4.62 -9.41
C LYS A 157 11.42 3.83 -9.52
N CYS A 158 11.42 2.73 -10.28
CA CYS A 158 10.27 1.84 -10.22
C CYS A 158 10.00 1.44 -8.79
N PHE A 159 8.71 1.48 -8.42
CA PHE A 159 8.14 1.05 -7.15
C PHE A 159 9.15 0.24 -6.33
N GLU A 160 9.67 0.84 -5.26
CA GLU A 160 10.86 0.43 -4.53
C GLU A 160 10.84 -1.06 -4.10
N THR A 161 11.14 -1.95 -5.05
CA THR A 161 11.24 -3.41 -4.89
C THR A 161 12.39 -3.76 -3.96
N THR A 162 13.25 -2.80 -3.62
CA THR A 162 14.25 -2.90 -2.56
C THR A 162 13.64 -3.20 -1.20
N PHE A 163 12.40 -2.77 -0.91
CA PHE A 163 11.75 -3.03 0.38
C PHE A 163 11.27 -4.48 0.51
N LEU A 164 10.64 -5.02 -0.54
CA LEU A 164 10.19 -6.42 -0.59
C LEU A 164 11.36 -7.39 -0.80
N SER A 165 12.34 -7.03 -1.63
CA SER A 165 13.53 -7.87 -1.84
C SER A 165 14.34 -8.02 -0.55
N LYS A 166 14.64 -6.93 0.17
CA LYS A 166 15.42 -7.03 1.42
C LYS A 166 14.68 -7.81 2.52
N SER A 167 13.35 -7.69 2.61
CA SER A 167 12.58 -8.45 3.60
C SER A 167 12.48 -9.94 3.26
N VAL A 168 12.36 -10.30 1.97
CA VAL A 168 12.42 -11.71 1.52
C VAL A 168 13.81 -12.32 1.72
N THR A 169 14.89 -11.58 1.43
CA THR A 169 16.26 -12.06 1.67
C THR A 169 16.58 -12.20 3.16
N GLN A 170 15.92 -11.44 4.05
CA GLN A 170 16.09 -11.61 5.49
C GLN A 170 15.33 -12.82 6.04
N ILE A 171 14.13 -13.14 5.53
CA ILE A 171 13.41 -14.38 5.90
C ILE A 171 14.24 -15.61 5.53
N HIS A 172 14.95 -15.57 4.40
CA HIS A 172 15.80 -16.68 3.94
C HIS A 172 17.14 -16.81 4.71
N ASN A 173 17.54 -15.81 5.51
CA ASN A 173 18.72 -15.90 6.38
C ASN A 173 18.38 -16.28 7.83
N TYR A 174 17.09 -16.39 8.16
CA TYR A 174 16.59 -16.84 9.46
C TYR A 174 15.92 -18.23 9.42
N LEU A 175 15.91 -18.90 8.25
CA LEU A 175 15.59 -20.32 8.05
C LEU A 175 16.85 -21.05 7.58
#